data_AF-A0A933UCU6-F1
#
_entry.id   AF-A0A933UCU6-F1
#
_cell.length_a   1.000
_cell.length_b   1.000
_cell.length_c   1.000
_cell.angle_alpha   90.00
_cell.angle_beta   90.00
_cell.angle_gamma   90.00
#
_symmetry.space_group_name_H-M   'P 1'
#
loop_
_entity.id
_entity.type
_entity.pdbx_description
1 polymer ?
#
loop_
_entity_poly.entity_id
_entity_poly.type
_entity_poly.pdbx_seq_one_letter_code
_entity_poly.pdbx_strand_id
1 'polypeptide(L)'
;MNKKLNLPEEVEPGHHYSFRTDMQVNGWSWAAALTSFVGEVILLPHHRDWPVALRAVIALAPLVASLLWVRSVVQWMRGMDELQRRITTASSVFATTTTLFVIAASHLLVVAGVLPIRFQATAGFVIIWLVVCFYIVGRAIFNRRYQ
;
A
#
# COMPACT_ATOMS: atom_id res chain seq x y z
N MET A 1 1.95 24.20 -23.41
CA MET A 1 2.41 24.11 -22.01
C MET A 1 3.00 22.73 -21.83
N ASN A 2 4.32 22.61 -21.72
CA ASN A 2 5.00 21.31 -21.61
C ASN A 2 4.74 20.76 -20.19
N LYS A 3 3.81 19.81 -20.03
CA LYS A 3 3.55 19.20 -18.73
C LYS A 3 4.77 18.33 -18.38
N LYS A 4 5.44 18.66 -17.29
CA LYS A 4 6.51 17.82 -16.71
C LYS A 4 5.96 16.41 -16.53
N LEU A 5 6.67 15.41 -17.08
CA LEU A 5 6.35 14.00 -16.89
C LEU A 5 6.53 13.63 -15.42
N ASN A 6 5.63 12.80 -14.89
CA ASN A 6 5.79 12.23 -13.57
C ASN A 6 6.85 11.14 -13.63
N LEU A 7 7.93 11.31 -12.88
CA LEU A 7 9.03 10.35 -12.83
C LEU A 7 8.90 9.48 -11.57
N PRO A 8 9.02 8.14 -11.69
CA PRO A 8 8.98 7.22 -10.54
C PRO A 8 10.11 7.49 -9.54
N GLU A 9 11.25 7.99 -10.02
CA GLU A 9 12.43 8.31 -9.22
C GLU A 9 12.21 9.44 -8.20
N GLU A 10 11.16 10.24 -8.36
CA GLU A 10 10.80 11.29 -7.38
C GLU A 10 10.10 10.75 -6.14
N VAL A 11 9.54 9.54 -6.23
CA VAL A 11 8.76 8.89 -5.17
C VAL A 11 9.49 7.66 -4.63
N GLU A 12 10.33 7.02 -5.45
CA GLU A 12 11.18 5.92 -5.05
C GLU A 12 12.38 6.42 -4.21
N PRO A 13 12.78 5.71 -3.13
CA PRO A 13 13.93 6.09 -2.33
C PRO A 13 15.22 6.02 -3.19
N GLY A 14 15.81 7.19 -3.46
CA GLY A 14 16.96 7.34 -4.36
C GLY A 14 17.44 8.79 -4.46
N HIS A 15 18.39 9.04 -5.35
CA HIS A 15 19.07 10.34 -5.47
C HIS A 15 18.15 11.48 -5.98
N HIS A 16 17.05 11.15 -6.65
CA HIS A 16 16.06 12.11 -7.15
C HIS A 16 14.79 12.18 -6.30
N TYR A 17 14.81 11.59 -5.10
CA TYR A 17 13.67 11.55 -4.20
C TYR A 17 13.20 12.94 -3.78
N SER A 18 11.89 13.17 -3.85
CA SER A 18 11.21 14.38 -3.42
C SER A 18 10.14 14.01 -2.40
N PHE A 19 10.41 14.30 -1.12
CA PHE A 19 9.44 14.07 -0.04
C PHE A 19 8.08 14.71 -0.29
N ARG A 20 8.07 15.90 -0.93
CA ARG A 20 6.83 16.59 -1.28
C ARG A 20 6.03 15.82 -2.34
N THR A 21 6.70 15.30 -3.37
CA THR A 21 6.05 14.52 -4.43
C THR A 21 5.53 13.20 -3.84
N ASP A 22 6.35 12.55 -3.01
CA ASP A 22 5.97 11.32 -2.30
C ASP A 22 4.73 11.55 -1.43
N MET A 23 4.71 12.58 -0.58
CA MET A 23 3.54 12.87 0.27
C MET A 23 2.29 13.25 -0.55
N GLN A 24 2.44 13.86 -1.72
CA GLN A 24 1.30 14.13 -2.62
C GLN A 24 0.69 12.85 -3.21
N VAL A 25 1.51 11.85 -3.52
CA VAL A 25 1.06 10.57 -4.09
C VAL A 25 0.60 9.60 -3.01
N ASN A 26 1.39 9.48 -1.93
CA ASN A 26 1.28 8.46 -0.89
C ASN A 26 0.70 8.97 0.43
N GLY A 27 0.37 10.26 0.57
CA GLY A 27 -0.18 10.82 1.81
C GLY A 27 -1.44 10.11 2.30
N TRP A 28 -2.31 9.68 1.38
CA TRP A 28 -3.51 8.90 1.71
C TRP A 28 -3.19 7.47 2.19
N SER A 29 -2.07 6.88 1.76
CA SER A 29 -1.59 5.59 2.30
C SER A 29 -1.15 5.76 3.75
N TRP A 30 -0.42 6.85 4.07
CA TRP A 30 -0.08 7.19 5.45
C TRP A 30 -1.33 7.43 6.31
N ALA A 31 -2.34 8.13 5.78
CA ALA A 31 -3.61 8.30 6.46
C ALA A 31 -4.31 6.95 6.72
N ALA A 32 -4.32 6.04 5.76
CA ALA A 32 -4.86 4.69 5.92
C ALA A 32 -4.10 3.89 6.99
N ALA A 33 -2.76 3.93 6.98
CA ALA A 33 -1.92 3.27 7.96
C ALA A 33 -2.20 3.79 9.39
N LEU A 34 -2.22 5.11 9.56
CA LEU A 34 -2.45 5.75 10.86
C LEU A 34 -3.85 5.47 11.39
N THR A 35 -4.88 5.58 10.54
CA THR A 35 -6.27 5.30 10.95
C THR A 35 -6.48 3.82 11.28
N SER A 36 -5.87 2.88 10.54
CA SER A 36 -5.90 1.45 10.87
C SER A 36 -5.20 1.19 12.20
N PHE A 37 -4.00 1.75 12.42
CA PHE A 37 -3.27 1.60 13.67
C PHE A 37 -4.05 2.16 14.87
N VAL A 38 -4.55 3.40 14.77
CA VAL A 38 -5.34 4.03 15.84
C VAL A 38 -6.63 3.27 16.09
N GLY A 39 -7.32 2.81 15.04
CA GLY A 39 -8.54 2.03 15.15
C GLY A 39 -8.32 0.69 15.85
N GLU A 40 -7.43 -0.13 15.32
CA GLU A 40 -7.24 -1.53 15.74
C GLU A 40 -6.48 -1.67 17.06
N VAL A 41 -5.47 -0.81 17.30
CA VAL A 41 -4.57 -0.95 18.46
C VAL A 41 -5.04 -0.10 19.64
N ILE A 42 -5.56 1.09 19.38
CA ILE A 42 -5.86 2.07 20.43
C ILE A 42 -7.36 2.08 20.74
N LEU A 43 -8.21 2.43 19.77
CA LEU A 43 -9.62 2.73 20.03
C LEU A 43 -10.48 1.48 20.26
N LEU A 44 -10.48 0.53 19.32
CA LEU A 44 -11.38 -0.61 19.36
C LEU A 44 -11.16 -1.56 20.55
N PRO A 45 -9.92 -1.79 21.03
CA PRO A 45 -9.69 -2.61 22.21
C PRO A 45 -10.13 -1.94 23.53
N HIS A 46 -9.98 -0.62 23.64
CA HIS A 46 -10.26 0.13 24.88
C HIS A 46 -11.71 0.63 24.99
N HIS A 47 -12.45 0.67 23.88
CA HIS A 47 -13.83 1.21 23.84
C HIS A 47 -14.82 0.21 23.24
N ARG A 48 -14.95 -0.96 23.88
CA ARG A 48 -15.83 -2.03 23.41
C ARG A 48 -17.32 -1.71 23.59
N ASP A 49 -17.60 -0.83 24.53
CA ASP A 49 -18.90 -0.31 25.00
C ASP A 49 -19.48 0.78 24.09
N TRP A 50 -18.73 1.24 23.09
CA TRP A 50 -19.24 2.16 22.08
C TRP A 50 -20.33 1.53 21.19
N PRO A 51 -21.28 2.34 20.68
CA PRO A 51 -22.32 1.85 19.80
C PRO A 51 -21.72 1.19 18.55
N VAL A 52 -22.35 0.09 18.12
CA VAL A 52 -21.89 -0.73 16.99
C VAL A 52 -21.63 0.11 15.73
N ALA A 53 -22.49 1.10 15.46
CA ALA A 53 -22.32 2.02 14.33
C ALA A 53 -20.99 2.78 14.38
N LEU A 54 -20.59 3.31 15.54
CA LEU A 54 -19.34 4.06 15.68
C LEU A 54 -18.12 3.16 15.49
N ARG A 55 -18.15 1.94 16.03
CA ARG A 55 -17.09 0.94 15.83
C ARG A 55 -16.96 0.53 14.37
N ALA A 56 -18.08 0.38 13.65
CA ALA A 56 -18.07 0.11 12.23
C ALA A 56 -17.47 1.27 11.41
N VAL A 57 -17.81 2.53 11.74
CA VAL A 57 -17.22 3.70 11.08
C VAL A 57 -15.70 3.74 11.26
N ILE A 58 -15.21 3.48 12.47
CA ILE A 58 -13.76 3.45 12.76
C ILE A 58 -13.07 2.32 11.99
N ALA A 59 -13.69 1.13 11.93
CA ALA A 59 -13.15 0.00 11.20
C ALA A 59 -13.12 0.21 9.67
N LEU A 60 -14.04 1.01 9.13
CA LEU A 60 -14.14 1.29 7.69
C LEU A 60 -13.35 2.52 7.24
N ALA A 61 -12.99 3.43 8.16
CA ALA A 61 -12.23 4.66 7.84
C ALA A 61 -10.93 4.39 7.05
N PRO A 62 -10.10 3.37 7.37
CA PRO A 62 -8.90 3.06 6.62
C PRO A 62 -9.18 2.68 5.15
N LEU A 63 -10.34 2.08 4.86
CA LEU A 63 -10.72 1.70 3.49
C LEU A 63 -11.01 2.94 2.63
N VAL A 64 -11.65 3.95 3.21
CA VAL A 64 -11.90 5.22 2.52
C VAL A 64 -10.58 5.93 2.19
N ALA A 65 -9.65 5.99 3.14
CA ALA A 65 -8.32 6.54 2.90
C ALA A 65 -7.56 5.74 1.82
N SER A 66 -7.66 4.42 1.84
CA SER A 66 -7.06 3.54 0.83
C SER A 66 -7.63 3.79 -0.58
N LEU A 67 -8.93 4.03 -0.71
CA LEU A 67 -9.55 4.39 -2.00
C LEU A 67 -9.04 5.73 -2.54
N LEU A 68 -8.87 6.72 -1.66
CA LEU A 68 -8.30 8.02 -2.04
C LEU A 68 -6.83 7.88 -2.47
N TRP A 69 -6.08 6.99 -1.82
CA TRP A 69 -4.72 6.64 -2.24
C TRP A 69 -4.68 5.95 -3.61
N VAL A 70 -5.55 4.97 -3.87
CA VAL A 70 -5.63 4.35 -5.21
C VAL A 70 -5.92 5.41 -6.27
N ARG A 71 -6.82 6.35 -5.99
CA ARG A 71 -7.11 7.48 -6.89
C ARG A 71 -5.87 8.35 -7.13
N SER A 72 -5.12 8.73 -6.08
CA SER A 72 -3.92 9.56 -6.24
C SER A 72 -2.84 8.85 -7.04
N VAL A 73 -2.61 7.55 -6.79
CA VAL A 73 -1.64 6.74 -7.54
C VAL A 73 -2.06 6.61 -9.01
N VAL A 74 -3.34 6.34 -9.30
CA VAL A 74 -3.84 6.27 -10.69
C VAL A 74 -3.69 7.61 -11.42
N GLN A 75 -3.98 8.72 -10.75
CA GLN A 75 -3.77 10.06 -11.32
C GLN A 75 -2.30 10.35 -11.59
N TRP A 76 -1.41 9.96 -10.68
CA TRP A 76 0.02 10.08 -10.84
C TRP A 76 0.54 9.24 -12.01
N MET A 77 0.13 7.97 -12.12
CA MET A 77 0.49 7.07 -13.23
C MET A 77 0.04 7.59 -14.60
N ARG A 78 -1.08 8.32 -14.67
CA ARG A 78 -1.55 8.94 -15.92
C ARG A 78 -0.64 10.07 -16.44
N GLY A 79 0.21 10.63 -15.57
CA GLY A 79 1.19 11.65 -15.95
C GLY A 79 2.57 11.09 -16.31
N MET A 80 2.76 9.78 -16.28
CA MET A 80 4.00 9.11 -16.66
C MET A 80 4.08 8.93 -18.19
N ASP A 81 5.29 8.69 -18.70
CA ASP A 81 5.46 8.23 -20.08
C ASP A 81 4.89 6.80 -20.26
N GLU A 82 4.74 6.35 -21.51
CA GLU A 82 4.11 5.04 -21.76
C GLU A 82 4.97 3.86 -21.25
N LEU A 83 6.30 3.96 -21.37
CA LEU A 83 7.21 2.89 -21.00
C LEU A 83 7.25 2.70 -19.47
N GLN A 84 7.51 3.76 -18.73
CA GLN A 84 7.49 3.80 -17.28
C GLN A 84 6.11 3.41 -16.76
N ARG A 85 5.02 3.91 -17.37
CA ARG A 85 3.66 3.51 -16.96
C ARG A 85 3.45 2.01 -17.09
N ARG A 86 3.91 1.38 -18.19
CA ARG A 86 3.83 -0.08 -18.37
C ARG A 86 4.66 -0.83 -17.33
N ILE A 87 5.89 -0.39 -17.07
CA ILE A 87 6.76 -1.00 -16.05
C ILE A 87 6.12 -0.88 -14.66
N THR A 88 5.71 0.32 -14.25
CA THR A 88 5.06 0.57 -12.96
C THR A 88 3.78 -0.25 -12.81
N THR A 89 2.94 -0.33 -13.85
CA THR A 89 1.72 -1.16 -13.80
C THR A 89 2.06 -2.64 -13.62
N ALA A 90 3.03 -3.18 -14.36
CA ALA A 90 3.47 -4.57 -14.23
C ALA A 90 4.03 -4.84 -12.82
N SER A 91 4.86 -3.94 -12.30
CA SER A 91 5.40 -4.00 -10.94
C SER A 91 4.31 -3.93 -9.88
N SER A 92 3.29 -3.07 -10.04
CA SER A 92 2.17 -2.97 -9.11
C SER A 92 1.30 -4.22 -9.12
N VAL A 93 1.02 -4.80 -10.29
CA VAL A 93 0.27 -6.07 -10.39
C VAL A 93 1.06 -7.21 -9.75
N PHE A 94 2.37 -7.30 -10.02
CA PHE A 94 3.25 -8.26 -9.36
C PHE A 94 3.24 -8.10 -7.84
N ALA A 95 3.40 -6.87 -7.35
CA ALA A 95 3.41 -6.56 -5.94
C ALA A 95 2.12 -6.95 -5.24
N THR A 96 0.98 -6.46 -5.76
CA THR A 96 -0.34 -6.75 -5.18
C THR A 96 -0.68 -8.24 -5.20
N THR A 97 -0.42 -8.94 -6.32
CA THR A 97 -0.68 -10.39 -6.43
C THR A 97 0.19 -11.18 -5.45
N THR A 98 1.47 -10.84 -5.33
CA THR A 98 2.39 -11.52 -4.40
C THR A 98 2.03 -11.23 -2.96
N THR A 99 1.65 -9.99 -2.62
CA THR A 99 1.16 -9.66 -1.28
C THR A 99 -0.09 -10.45 -0.93
N LEU A 100 -1.08 -10.53 -1.83
CA LEU A 100 -2.29 -11.33 -1.61
C LEU A 100 -1.97 -12.81 -1.39
N PHE A 101 -1.03 -13.36 -2.17
CA PHE A 101 -0.55 -14.72 -1.98
C PHE A 101 0.07 -14.93 -0.59
N VAL A 102 0.94 -14.03 -0.14
CA VAL A 102 1.56 -14.09 1.20
C VAL A 102 0.52 -13.98 2.31
N ILE A 103 -0.46 -13.08 2.18
CA ILE A 103 -1.56 -12.94 3.15
C ILE A 103 -2.36 -14.25 3.23
N ALA A 104 -2.77 -14.81 2.09
CA ALA A 104 -3.52 -16.06 2.03
C ALA A 104 -2.72 -17.24 2.60
N ALA A 105 -1.44 -17.37 2.23
CA ALA A 105 -0.55 -18.40 2.76
C ALA A 105 -0.37 -18.27 4.28
N SER A 106 -0.16 -17.05 4.78
CA SER A 106 -0.04 -16.80 6.23
C SER A 106 -1.32 -17.19 6.97
N HIS A 107 -2.49 -16.87 6.42
CA HIS A 107 -3.77 -17.25 7.00
C HIS A 107 -3.94 -18.78 7.04
N LEU A 108 -3.63 -19.49 5.95
CA LEU A 108 -3.71 -20.95 5.90
C LEU A 108 -2.77 -21.61 6.92
N LEU A 109 -1.55 -21.09 7.08
CA LEU A 109 -0.58 -21.58 8.05
C LEU A 109 -1.03 -21.34 9.50
N VAL A 110 -1.72 -20.23 9.78
CA VAL A 110 -2.33 -19.96 11.09
C VAL A 110 -3.48 -20.93 11.37
N VAL A 111 -4.36 -21.15 10.39
CA VAL A 111 -5.47 -22.11 10.52
C VAL A 111 -4.97 -23.55 10.71
N ALA A 112 -3.86 -23.91 10.06
CA ALA A 112 -3.21 -25.21 10.22
C ALA A 112 -2.43 -25.35 11.56
N GLY A 113 -2.37 -24.30 12.38
CA GLY A 113 -1.64 -24.29 13.66
C GLY A 113 -0.12 -24.25 13.53
N VAL A 114 0.41 -24.01 12.33
CA VAL A 114 1.86 -23.92 12.07
C VAL A 114 2.42 -22.57 12.53
N LEU A 115 1.65 -21.50 12.35
CA LEU A 115 2.02 -20.15 12.79
C LEU A 115 1.06 -19.64 13.87
N PRO A 116 1.56 -18.95 14.92
CA PRO A 116 0.69 -18.26 15.85
C PRO A 116 0.04 -17.04 15.19
N ILE A 117 -1.17 -16.68 15.63
CA ILE A 117 -2.01 -15.59 15.10
C ILE A 117 -1.26 -14.25 14.98
N ARG A 118 -0.28 -13.98 15.86
CA ARG A 118 0.56 -12.77 15.81
C ARG A 118 1.39 -12.60 14.53
N PHE A 119 1.66 -13.67 13.79
CA PHE A 119 2.38 -13.63 12.52
C PHE A 119 1.44 -13.57 11.30
N GLN A 120 0.13 -13.50 11.53
CA GLN A 120 -0.81 -13.29 10.45
C GLN A 120 -0.56 -11.90 9.85
N ALA A 121 -0.34 -11.83 8.54
CA ALA A 121 -0.05 -10.58 7.84
C ALA A 121 -1.33 -9.75 7.62
N THR A 122 -2.09 -9.48 8.68
CA THR A 122 -3.39 -8.78 8.63
C THR A 122 -3.30 -7.32 9.03
N ALA A 123 -2.28 -6.93 9.78
CA ALA A 123 -2.11 -5.52 10.15
C ALA A 123 -1.87 -4.67 8.91
N GLY A 124 -2.64 -3.60 8.72
CA GLY A 124 -2.55 -2.73 7.55
C GLY A 124 -1.13 -2.22 7.28
N PHE A 125 -0.37 -1.94 8.33
CA PHE A 125 1.04 -1.55 8.25
C PHE A 125 1.92 -2.63 7.59
N VAL A 126 1.75 -3.90 7.95
CA VAL A 126 2.52 -5.02 7.38
C VAL A 126 2.21 -5.19 5.90
N ILE A 127 0.93 -5.06 5.53
CA ILE A 127 0.47 -5.16 4.15
C ILE A 127 1.13 -4.07 3.29
N ILE A 128 1.18 -2.82 3.77
CA ILE A 128 1.83 -1.71 3.06
C ILE A 128 3.30 -2.03 2.80
N TRP A 129 4.04 -2.51 3.80
CA TRP A 129 5.45 -2.87 3.63
C TRP A 129 5.65 -4.02 2.63
N LEU A 130 4.80 -5.05 2.66
CA LEU A 130 4.86 -6.13 1.68
C LEU A 130 4.66 -5.60 0.26
N VAL A 131 3.66 -4.73 0.05
CA VAL A 131 3.41 -4.11 -1.27
C VAL A 131 4.61 -3.29 -1.71
N VAL A 132 5.19 -2.46 -0.84
CA VAL A 132 6.36 -1.64 -1.17
C VAL A 132 7.56 -2.51 -1.53
N CYS A 133 7.88 -3.53 -0.71
CA CYS A 133 9.00 -4.43 -0.96
C CYS A 133 8.84 -5.18 -2.29
N PHE A 134 7.67 -5.77 -2.54
CA PHE A 134 7.44 -6.47 -3.81
C PHE A 134 7.34 -5.54 -5.00
N TYR A 135 6.92 -4.28 -4.82
CA TYR A 135 6.95 -3.29 -5.88
C TYR A 135 8.39 -2.97 -6.30
N ILE A 136 9.30 -2.75 -5.33
CA ILE A 136 10.73 -2.52 -5.59
C ILE A 136 11.33 -3.73 -6.32
N VAL A 137 11.05 -4.95 -5.86
CA VAL A 137 11.50 -6.18 -6.51
C VAL A 137 10.94 -6.30 -7.93
N GLY A 138 9.65 -6.07 -8.11
CA GLY A 138 8.99 -6.09 -9.42
C GLY A 138 9.61 -5.08 -10.37
N ARG A 139 9.85 -3.85 -9.91
CA ARG A 139 10.56 -2.81 -10.68
C ARG A 139 11.95 -3.30 -11.10
N ALA A 140 12.75 -3.86 -10.20
CA ALA A 140 14.07 -4.38 -10.56
C ALA A 140 14.00 -5.50 -11.62
N ILE A 141 13.01 -6.38 -11.55
CA ILE A 141 12.78 -7.46 -12.52
C ILE A 141 12.37 -6.90 -13.88
N PHE A 142 11.36 -6.03 -13.93
CA PHE A 142 10.81 -5.51 -15.18
C PHE A 142 11.72 -4.47 -15.84
N ASN A 143 12.49 -3.70 -15.07
CA ASN A 143 13.42 -2.71 -15.60
C ASN A 143 14.60 -3.36 -16.34
N ARG A 144 15.08 -4.52 -15.88
CA ARG A 144 16.13 -5.30 -16.56
C ARG A 144 15.78 -5.74 -17.98
N ARG A 145 14.50 -5.72 -18.35
CA ARG A 145 14.03 -6.11 -19.69
C ARG A 145 14.13 -4.99 -20.73
N TYR A 146 14.32 -3.75 -20.28
CA TYR A 146 14.36 -2.55 -21.13
C TYR A 146 15.70 -1.81 -21.09
N GLN A 147 16.68 -2.34 -20.34
CA GLN A 147 18.10 -2.00 -20.47
C GLN A 147 18.73 -2.84 -21.58
#